data_AF-A0A954EH62-F1
#
_entry.id   AF-A0A954EH62-F1
#
_cell.length_a   1.000
_cell.length_b   1.000
_cell.length_c   1.000
_cell.angle_alpha   90.00
_cell.angle_beta   90.00
_cell.angle_gamma   90.00
#
_symmetry.space_group_name_H-M   'P 1'
#
loop_
_entity.id
_entity.type
_entity.pdbx_description
1 polymer ?
#
loop_
_entity_poly.entity_id
_entity_poly.type
_entity_poly.pdbx_seq_one_letter_code
_entity_poly.pdbx_strand_id
1 'polypeptide(L)'
;LVIRQSPAVHREIEQLLQKLLELPKQYADDQPNSFRTSVVPKSMQQETELQFVDTPLVDAMGIIGELHHLKIYLAEDVKVNSGKEPVTLFVSGVTLTTALDFILEPLKLDYIIKENLIVITEAKKADEYLTQEIYQVERLGIEIDEAADLIESVVETKSWKANGGQGVIRISNHRLVISQTERNHRKIESLLQNLDRNRSRHYVRRSMFGNAGNIPGFSSI
;
A
#
# COMPACT_ATOMS: atom_id res chain seq x y z
N LEU A 1 -18.09 12.19 29.73
CA LEU A 1 -17.61 13.48 29.17
C LEU A 1 -17.64 13.34 27.64
N VAL A 2 -18.66 13.88 26.98
CA VAL A 2 -18.80 13.75 25.51
C VAL A 2 -18.05 14.90 24.86
N ILE A 3 -16.85 14.64 24.33
CA ILE A 3 -16.09 15.62 23.56
C ILE A 3 -16.79 15.75 22.20
N ARG A 4 -17.69 16.72 22.08
CA ARG A 4 -18.23 17.16 20.78
C ARG A 4 -17.16 18.00 20.10
N GLN A 5 -16.47 17.44 19.10
CA GLN A 5 -15.63 18.26 18.23
C GLN A 5 -16.49 19.34 17.56
N SER A 6 -15.95 20.56 17.49
CA SER A 6 -16.70 21.70 16.98
C SER A 6 -16.83 21.63 15.45
N PRO A 7 -17.93 22.13 14.85
CA PRO A 7 -18.10 22.22 13.39
C PRO A 7 -16.99 23.01 12.66
N ALA A 8 -16.13 23.73 13.40
CA ALA A 8 -14.97 24.41 12.85
C ALA A 8 -13.83 23.42 12.52
N VAL A 9 -13.55 22.46 13.42
CA VAL A 9 -12.53 21.42 13.19
C VAL A 9 -12.90 20.54 12.01
N HIS A 10 -14.19 20.21 11.85
CA HIS A 10 -14.67 19.42 10.72
C HIS A 10 -14.51 20.17 9.39
N ARG A 11 -14.74 21.50 9.37
CA ARG A 11 -14.55 22.33 8.17
C ARG A 11 -13.08 22.49 7.79
N GLU A 12 -12.18 22.56 8.76
CA GLU A 12 -10.74 22.69 8.51
C GLU A 12 -10.16 21.41 7.89
N ILE A 13 -10.62 20.23 8.36
CA ILE A 13 -10.28 18.94 7.75
C ILE A 13 -10.80 18.85 6.31
N GLU A 14 -12.05 19.26 6.06
CA GLU A 14 -12.65 19.28 4.71
C GLU A 14 -11.92 20.27 3.77
N GLN A 15 -11.48 21.43 4.27
CA GLN A 15 -10.69 22.39 3.49
C GLN A 15 -9.29 21.88 3.17
N LEU A 16 -8.64 21.18 4.11
CA LEU A 16 -7.35 20.52 3.87
C LEU A 16 -7.50 19.37 2.87
N LEU A 17 -8.59 18.60 2.97
CA LEU A 17 -8.94 17.54 2.01
C LEU A 17 -9.19 18.09 0.61
N GLN A 18 -9.96 19.18 0.47
CA GLN A 18 -10.14 19.85 -0.83
C GLN A 18 -8.82 20.34 -1.40
N LYS A 19 -7.97 20.97 -0.57
CA LYS A 19 -6.68 21.49 -1.00
C LYS A 19 -5.71 20.38 -1.42
N LEU A 20 -5.81 19.20 -0.81
CA LEU A 20 -5.05 18.00 -1.21
C LEU A 20 -5.60 17.38 -2.51
N LEU A 21 -6.91 17.43 -2.72
CA LEU A 21 -7.58 16.98 -3.95
C LEU A 21 -7.30 17.88 -5.16
N GLU A 22 -6.99 19.16 -4.92
CA GLU A 22 -6.64 20.16 -5.95
C GLU A 22 -5.16 20.20 -6.33
N LEU A 23 -4.30 19.36 -5.72
CA LEU A 23 -2.91 19.26 -6.15
C LEU A 23 -2.82 18.73 -7.60
N PRO A 24 -1.96 19.31 -8.45
CA PRO A 24 -1.96 19.07 -9.89
C PRO A 24 -1.74 17.57 -10.22
N LYS A 25 -2.48 17.10 -11.24
CA LYS A 25 -2.46 15.73 -11.81
C LYS A 25 -1.07 15.16 -12.16
N GLN A 26 -0.02 15.99 -12.09
CA GLN A 26 1.35 15.64 -12.42
C GLN A 26 1.91 14.49 -11.56
N TYR A 27 1.38 14.28 -10.34
CA TYR A 27 1.80 13.19 -9.46
C TYR A 27 1.22 11.81 -9.83
N ALA A 28 0.11 11.75 -10.58
CA ALA A 28 -0.55 10.49 -10.94
C ALA A 28 0.08 9.78 -12.16
N ASP A 29 0.88 10.48 -12.95
CA ASP A 29 1.36 9.99 -14.26
C ASP A 29 2.61 9.08 -14.16
N ASP A 30 3.27 9.05 -13.00
CA ASP A 30 4.57 8.40 -12.86
C ASP A 30 4.49 6.91 -12.45
N GLN A 31 3.34 6.40 -12.02
CA GLN A 31 3.12 4.99 -11.69
C GLN A 31 1.79 4.47 -12.28
N PRO A 32 1.79 3.91 -13.50
CA PRO A 32 0.55 3.51 -14.19
C PRO A 32 -0.24 2.36 -13.50
N ASN A 33 0.31 1.77 -12.43
CA ASN A 33 -0.28 0.64 -11.71
C ASN A 33 -0.53 0.88 -10.21
N SER A 34 -0.31 2.09 -9.69
CA SER A 34 -0.62 2.41 -8.28
C SER A 34 -2.10 2.75 -8.12
N PHE A 35 -2.75 2.23 -7.08
CA PHE A 35 -4.09 2.66 -6.68
C PHE A 35 -4.05 3.92 -5.83
N ARG A 36 -2.98 4.15 -5.06
CA ARG A 36 -2.83 5.33 -4.18
C ARG A 36 -2.12 6.49 -4.86
N THR A 37 -2.49 7.72 -4.46
CA THR A 37 -1.90 8.97 -4.97
C THR A 37 -0.49 9.23 -4.45
N SER A 38 -0.15 8.82 -3.22
CA SER A 38 1.24 8.98 -2.76
C SER A 38 2.18 8.03 -3.50
N VAL A 39 3.35 8.56 -3.83
CA VAL A 39 4.39 7.82 -4.52
C VAL A 39 5.10 6.93 -3.51
N VAL A 40 4.87 5.62 -3.59
CA VAL A 40 5.82 4.65 -3.02
C VAL A 40 7.08 4.74 -3.86
N PRO A 41 8.29 4.83 -3.28
CA PRO A 41 9.51 4.81 -4.08
C PRO A 41 9.47 3.65 -5.06
N LYS A 42 9.67 3.91 -6.37
CA LYS A 42 9.58 2.87 -7.42
C LYS A 42 10.47 1.65 -7.11
N SER A 43 11.60 1.88 -6.45
CA SER A 43 12.51 0.84 -5.99
C SER A 43 11.91 -0.15 -4.99
N MET A 44 10.88 0.23 -4.23
CA MET A 44 10.16 -0.70 -3.34
C MET A 44 9.44 -1.82 -4.08
N GLN A 45 9.09 -1.60 -5.35
CA GLN A 45 8.44 -2.59 -6.22
C GLN A 45 9.44 -3.32 -7.12
N GLN A 46 10.72 -2.92 -7.13
CA GLN A 46 11.73 -3.61 -7.93
C GLN A 46 12.05 -4.98 -7.33
N GLU A 47 12.20 -5.97 -8.20
CA GLU A 47 12.71 -7.28 -7.82
C GLU A 47 14.17 -7.16 -7.36
N THR A 48 14.52 -7.87 -6.30
CA THR A 48 15.83 -7.82 -5.68
C THR A 48 16.33 -9.22 -5.35
N GLU A 49 17.66 -9.33 -5.31
CA GLU A 49 18.37 -10.48 -4.83
C GLU A 49 19.28 -10.02 -3.69
N LEU A 50 19.06 -10.58 -2.51
CA LEU A 50 19.76 -10.19 -1.29
C LEU A 50 20.26 -11.44 -0.58
N GLN A 51 21.53 -11.37 -0.16
CA GLN A 51 22.21 -12.42 0.58
C GLN A 51 22.93 -11.78 1.77
N PHE A 52 22.39 -12.03 2.96
CA PHE A 52 22.96 -11.62 4.23
C PHE A 52 23.24 -12.86 5.07
N VAL A 53 24.44 -12.90 5.66
CA VAL A 53 24.86 -13.96 6.58
C VAL A 53 25.41 -13.29 7.82
N ASP A 54 24.69 -13.40 8.93
CA ASP A 54 25.06 -12.81 10.21
C ASP A 54 25.43 -11.30 10.10
N THR A 55 24.75 -10.58 9.21
CA THR A 55 25.10 -9.19 8.86
C THR A 55 24.37 -8.22 9.78
N PRO A 56 25.05 -7.26 10.45
CA PRO A 56 24.37 -6.29 11.30
C PRO A 56 23.27 -5.54 10.55
N LEU A 57 22.11 -5.32 11.19
CA LEU A 57 20.97 -4.65 10.55
C LEU A 57 21.36 -3.30 9.91
N VAL A 58 22.21 -2.52 10.59
CA VAL A 58 22.71 -1.23 10.09
C VAL A 58 23.40 -1.38 8.74
N ASP A 59 24.26 -2.39 8.61
CA ASP A 59 25.05 -2.63 7.40
C ASP A 59 24.15 -3.19 6.29
N ALA A 60 23.26 -4.12 6.61
CA ALA A 60 22.26 -4.64 5.67
C ALA A 60 21.38 -3.52 5.09
N MET A 61 20.91 -2.59 5.95
CA MET A 61 20.15 -1.42 5.51
C MET A 61 20.98 -0.45 4.67
N GLY A 62 22.28 -0.28 5.00
CA GLY A 62 23.22 0.49 4.19
C GLY A 62 23.36 -0.08 2.77
N ILE A 63 23.59 -1.39 2.66
CA ILE A 63 23.71 -2.11 1.38
C ILE A 63 22.44 -1.96 0.55
N ILE A 64 21.26 -2.15 1.16
CA ILE A 64 19.97 -1.98 0.47
C ILE A 64 19.79 -0.53 0.00
N GLY A 65 20.14 0.44 0.85
CA GLY A 65 20.07 1.86 0.52
C GLY A 65 20.93 2.22 -0.69
N GLU A 66 22.15 1.71 -0.75
CA GLU A 66 23.05 1.89 -1.89
C GLU A 66 22.54 1.20 -3.16
N LEU A 67 22.15 -0.07 -3.06
CA LEU A 67 21.68 -0.89 -4.18
C LEU A 67 20.45 -0.29 -4.87
N HIS A 68 19.52 0.25 -4.09
CA HIS A 68 18.23 0.76 -4.58
C HIS A 68 18.16 2.29 -4.63
N HIS A 69 19.27 2.98 -4.36
CA HIS A 69 19.36 4.44 -4.27
C HIS A 69 18.31 5.05 -3.32
N LEU A 70 18.09 4.38 -2.19
CA LEU A 70 17.12 4.76 -1.18
C LEU A 70 17.81 5.39 0.02
N LYS A 71 17.19 6.45 0.55
CA LYS A 71 17.59 6.98 1.84
C LYS A 71 16.89 6.13 2.91
N ILE A 72 17.67 5.33 3.63
CA ILE A 72 17.18 4.51 4.74
C ILE A 72 17.77 5.06 6.04
N TYR A 73 16.91 5.28 7.04
CA TYR A 73 17.28 5.79 8.34
C TYR A 73 16.74 4.90 9.44
N LEU A 74 17.58 4.52 10.40
CA LEU A 74 17.14 3.83 11.61
C LEU A 74 16.76 4.87 12.67
N ALA A 75 15.52 4.78 13.17
CA ALA A 75 15.01 5.61 14.24
C ALA A 75 15.80 5.40 15.54
N GLU A 76 15.67 6.36 16.47
CA GLU A 76 16.44 6.33 17.72
C GLU A 76 16.07 5.13 18.59
N ASP A 77 14.80 4.73 18.63
CA ASP A 77 14.35 3.51 19.32
C ASP A 77 15.04 2.26 18.82
N VAL A 78 15.25 2.15 17.51
CA VAL A 78 15.96 1.04 16.88
C VAL A 78 17.43 1.10 17.29
N LYS A 79 18.08 2.25 17.13
CA LYS A 79 19.50 2.41 17.49
C LYS A 79 19.80 2.07 18.97
N VAL A 80 18.88 2.40 19.87
CA VAL A 80 19.05 2.16 21.31
C VAL A 80 18.65 0.73 21.71
N ASN A 81 17.53 0.23 21.20
CA ASN A 81 16.90 -1.00 21.69
C ASN A 81 17.11 -2.22 20.78
N SER A 82 17.15 -2.01 19.46
CA SER A 82 17.05 -3.09 18.45
C SER A 82 17.68 -2.63 17.14
N GLY A 83 18.91 -3.03 16.86
CA GLY A 83 19.67 -2.65 15.66
C GLY A 83 21.08 -3.24 15.62
N LYS A 84 21.44 -4.03 16.64
CA LYS A 84 22.70 -4.79 16.72
C LYS A 84 22.49 -6.25 16.37
N GLU A 85 21.24 -6.68 16.24
CA GLU A 85 20.85 -8.01 15.87
C GLU A 85 21.33 -8.29 14.44
N PRO A 86 21.98 -9.44 14.23
CA PRO A 86 22.37 -9.85 12.91
C PRO A 86 21.15 -10.29 12.10
N VAL A 87 21.20 -10.02 10.80
CA VAL A 87 20.23 -10.45 9.81
C VAL A 87 20.85 -11.56 8.98
N THR A 88 20.08 -12.64 8.81
CA THR A 88 20.40 -13.70 7.85
C THR A 88 19.22 -13.89 6.92
N LEU A 89 19.42 -13.63 5.63
CA LEU A 89 18.38 -13.69 4.62
C LEU A 89 18.98 -14.10 3.27
N PHE A 90 18.29 -14.96 2.55
CA PHE A 90 18.61 -15.33 1.17
C PHE A 90 17.33 -15.29 0.37
N VAL A 91 17.20 -14.31 -0.52
CA VAL A 91 16.03 -14.14 -1.39
C VAL A 91 16.46 -13.76 -2.78
N SER A 92 15.73 -14.23 -3.79
CA SER A 92 15.92 -13.86 -5.19
C SER A 92 14.55 -13.78 -5.86
N GLY A 93 14.34 -12.78 -6.71
CA GLY A 93 13.07 -12.58 -7.43
C GLY A 93 11.90 -12.12 -6.56
N VAL A 94 12.18 -11.50 -5.40
CA VAL A 94 11.15 -10.89 -4.54
C VAL A 94 11.22 -9.37 -4.64
N THR A 95 10.11 -8.66 -4.41
CA THR A 95 10.16 -7.20 -4.35
C THR A 95 10.95 -6.73 -3.13
N LEU A 96 11.56 -5.54 -3.21
CA LEU A 96 12.23 -4.95 -2.07
C LEU A 96 11.31 -4.80 -0.86
N THR A 97 10.03 -4.48 -1.07
CA THR A 97 9.01 -4.45 -0.01
C THR A 97 8.96 -5.77 0.76
N THR A 98 8.84 -6.90 0.05
CA THR A 98 8.80 -8.23 0.65
C THR A 98 10.11 -8.60 1.34
N ALA A 99 11.25 -8.23 0.73
CA ALA A 99 12.55 -8.45 1.36
C ALA A 99 12.68 -7.67 2.68
N LEU A 100 12.25 -6.41 2.72
CA LEU A 100 12.22 -5.61 3.96
C LEU A 100 11.29 -6.22 5.01
N ASP A 101 10.09 -6.67 4.62
CA ASP A 101 9.17 -7.34 5.53
C ASP A 101 9.84 -8.59 6.17
N PHE A 102 10.53 -9.42 5.39
CA PHE A 102 11.27 -10.59 5.91
C PHE A 102 12.43 -10.24 6.85
N ILE A 103 13.11 -9.11 6.63
CA ILE A 103 14.20 -8.67 7.51
C ILE A 103 13.65 -8.12 8.83
N LEU A 104 12.58 -7.32 8.76
CA LEU A 104 12.13 -6.49 9.86
C LEU A 104 11.15 -7.20 10.80
N GLU A 105 10.28 -8.06 10.25
CA GLU A 105 9.25 -8.77 11.03
C GLU A 105 9.84 -9.62 12.18
N PRO A 106 10.89 -10.45 11.98
CA PRO A 106 11.50 -11.23 13.06
C PRO A 106 12.09 -10.35 14.17
N LEU A 107 12.52 -9.14 13.82
CA LEU A 107 13.10 -8.15 14.73
C LEU A 107 12.03 -7.28 15.41
N LYS A 108 10.74 -7.51 15.13
CA LYS A 108 9.62 -6.67 15.59
C LYS A 108 9.76 -5.21 15.18
N LEU A 109 10.39 -4.99 14.02
CA LEU A 109 10.55 -3.70 13.38
C LEU A 109 9.59 -3.58 12.20
N ASP A 110 9.37 -2.35 11.76
CA ASP A 110 8.72 -2.04 10.50
C ASP A 110 9.26 -0.69 9.99
N TYR A 111 8.73 -0.20 8.89
CA TYR A 111 9.11 1.07 8.32
C TYR A 111 7.91 1.96 8.02
N ILE A 112 8.18 3.26 8.11
CA ILE A 112 7.30 4.31 7.63
C ILE A 112 8.00 5.05 6.48
N ILE A 113 7.22 5.65 5.59
CA ILE A 113 7.72 6.46 4.49
C ILE A 113 7.42 7.92 4.80
N LYS A 114 8.46 8.77 4.80
CA LYS A 114 8.34 10.22 5.02
C LYS A 114 9.17 10.94 3.97
N GLU A 115 8.56 11.74 3.10
CA GLU A 115 9.30 12.59 2.14
C GLU A 115 10.36 11.82 1.33
N ASN A 116 10.03 10.61 0.86
CA ASN A 116 10.94 9.71 0.14
C ASN A 116 12.13 9.16 0.96
N LEU A 117 12.07 9.27 2.30
CA LEU A 117 12.94 8.62 3.27
C LEU A 117 12.22 7.41 3.87
N ILE A 118 12.91 6.27 3.91
CA ILE A 118 12.45 5.08 4.62
C ILE A 118 12.99 5.17 6.04
N VAL A 119 12.09 5.18 7.03
CA VAL A 119 12.47 5.21 8.44
C VAL A 119 12.11 3.88 9.08
N ILE A 120 13.13 3.12 9.48
CA ILE A 120 12.97 1.86 10.22
C ILE A 120 12.74 2.20 11.70
N THR A 121 11.67 1.69 12.29
CA THR A 121 11.26 1.92 13.69
C THR A 121 10.67 0.64 14.28
N GLU A 122 10.49 0.57 15.60
CA GLU A 122 9.73 -0.51 16.22
C GLU A 122 8.31 -0.63 15.64
N ALA A 123 7.84 -1.85 15.38
CA ALA A 123 6.55 -2.09 14.74
C ALA A 123 5.37 -1.44 15.50
N LYS A 124 5.45 -1.41 16.83
CA LYS A 124 4.46 -0.75 17.69
C LYS A 124 4.41 0.76 17.47
N LYS A 125 5.56 1.40 17.26
CA LYS A 125 5.62 2.83 16.97
C LYS A 125 5.15 3.11 15.55
N ALA A 126 5.53 2.27 14.58
CA ALA A 126 5.00 2.36 13.23
C ALA A 126 3.45 2.34 13.20
N ASP A 127 2.84 1.55 14.09
CA ASP A 127 1.37 1.45 14.21
C ASP A 127 0.69 2.72 14.76
N GLU A 128 1.45 3.65 15.34
CA GLU A 128 0.96 4.95 15.79
C GLU A 128 0.97 6.00 14.66
N TYR A 129 1.70 5.75 13.57
CA TYR A 129 1.81 6.67 12.44
C TYR A 129 0.76 6.36 11.37
N LEU A 130 -0.37 7.04 11.46
CA LEU A 130 -1.39 7.03 10.41
C LEU A 130 -1.08 8.08 9.35
N THR A 131 -1.07 7.66 8.09
CA THR A 131 -1.03 8.55 6.92
C THR A 131 -2.39 8.56 6.25
N GLN A 132 -2.73 9.66 5.57
CA GLN A 132 -3.96 9.74 4.80
C GLN A 132 -3.63 9.68 3.32
N GLU A 133 -4.26 8.73 2.64
CA GLU A 133 -4.04 8.42 1.24
C GLU A 133 -5.34 8.42 0.46
N ILE A 134 -5.24 8.80 -0.81
CA ILE A 134 -6.36 8.80 -1.75
C ILE A 134 -6.17 7.63 -2.70
N TYR A 135 -7.16 6.74 -2.79
CA TYR A 135 -7.19 5.59 -3.68
C TYR A 135 -8.21 5.77 -4.80
N GLN A 136 -7.78 5.47 -6.03
CA GLN A 136 -8.58 5.47 -7.25
C GLN A 136 -8.92 4.02 -7.63
N VAL A 137 -10.16 3.62 -7.42
CA VAL A 137 -10.63 2.23 -7.60
C VAL A 137 -11.49 2.04 -8.84
N GLU A 138 -11.64 3.07 -9.67
CA GLU A 138 -12.48 3.06 -10.88
C GLU A 138 -12.05 1.95 -11.86
N ARG A 139 -10.73 1.68 -11.92
CA ARG A 139 -10.18 0.61 -12.75
C ARG A 139 -10.53 -0.80 -12.27
N LEU A 140 -11.05 -0.99 -11.06
CA LEU A 140 -11.46 -2.32 -10.58
C LEU A 140 -12.75 -2.80 -11.24
N GLY A 141 -13.62 -1.88 -11.70
CA GLY A 141 -14.91 -2.23 -12.28
C GLY A 141 -15.91 -2.80 -11.28
N ILE A 142 -15.72 -2.48 -9.99
CA ILE A 142 -16.67 -2.72 -8.89
C ILE A 142 -17.13 -1.36 -8.34
N GLU A 143 -18.25 -1.35 -7.64
CA GLU A 143 -18.74 -0.13 -7.00
C GLU A 143 -17.79 0.32 -5.88
N ILE A 144 -17.70 1.63 -5.67
CA ILE A 144 -16.76 2.20 -4.70
C ILE A 144 -17.09 1.77 -3.25
N ASP A 145 -18.37 1.60 -2.94
CA ASP A 145 -18.82 1.07 -1.64
C ASP A 145 -18.38 -0.39 -1.46
N GLU A 146 -18.49 -1.21 -2.50
CA GLU A 146 -18.01 -2.60 -2.48
C GLU A 146 -16.49 -2.67 -2.26
N ALA A 147 -15.73 -1.79 -2.91
CA ALA A 147 -14.30 -1.69 -2.70
C ALA A 147 -13.96 -1.32 -1.25
N ALA A 148 -14.70 -0.38 -0.65
CA ALA A 148 -14.52 0.03 0.73
C ALA A 148 -14.78 -1.13 1.71
N ASP A 149 -15.89 -1.85 1.52
CA ASP A 149 -16.27 -3.00 2.36
C ASP A 149 -15.24 -4.14 2.27
N LEU A 150 -14.73 -4.42 1.06
CA LEU A 150 -13.67 -5.41 0.86
C LEU A 150 -12.37 -5.01 1.57
N ILE A 151 -11.99 -3.74 1.49
CA ILE A 151 -10.80 -3.23 2.20
C ILE A 151 -10.97 -3.36 3.72
N GLU A 152 -12.11 -2.91 4.28
CA GLU A 152 -12.35 -2.97 5.72
C GLU A 152 -12.39 -4.41 6.26
N SER A 153 -12.97 -5.34 5.50
CA SER A 153 -13.12 -6.72 5.91
C SER A 153 -11.83 -7.55 5.79
N VAL A 154 -10.99 -7.28 4.79
CA VAL A 154 -9.79 -8.07 4.49
C VAL A 154 -8.53 -7.52 5.16
N VAL A 155 -8.35 -6.20 5.19
CA VAL A 155 -7.11 -5.59 5.69
C VAL A 155 -7.22 -5.35 7.18
N GLU A 156 -6.52 -6.16 7.99
CA GLU A 156 -6.41 -6.00 9.45
C GLU A 156 -7.72 -5.51 10.09
N THR A 157 -8.78 -6.32 10.04
CA THR A 157 -10.16 -5.89 10.32
C THR A 157 -10.31 -5.08 11.61
N LYS A 158 -9.57 -5.44 12.68
CA LYS A 158 -9.60 -4.76 13.98
C LYS A 158 -8.91 -3.39 14.00
N SER A 159 -8.14 -3.06 12.96
CA SER A 159 -7.45 -1.78 12.82
C SER A 159 -8.38 -0.63 12.44
N TRP A 160 -9.57 -0.92 11.91
CA TRP A 160 -10.55 0.08 11.48
C TRP A 160 -11.38 0.63 12.64
N LYS A 161 -11.74 1.91 12.57
CA LYS A 161 -12.58 2.61 13.56
C LYS A 161 -13.95 1.96 13.73
N ALA A 162 -14.51 1.40 12.66
CA ALA A 162 -15.75 0.60 12.74
C ALA A 162 -15.61 -0.62 13.66
N ASN A 163 -14.38 -1.13 13.84
CA ASN A 163 -14.05 -2.33 14.60
C ASN A 163 -13.19 -2.03 15.85
N GLY A 164 -13.17 -0.78 16.32
CA GLY A 164 -12.48 -0.37 17.54
C GLY A 164 -11.01 0.03 17.37
N GLY A 165 -10.49 0.06 16.14
CA GLY A 165 -9.17 0.58 15.82
C GLY A 165 -9.15 2.08 15.50
N GLN A 166 -8.07 2.54 14.87
CA GLN A 166 -7.83 3.95 14.57
C GLN A 166 -7.97 4.30 13.08
N GLY A 167 -7.95 3.29 12.20
CA GLY A 167 -8.02 3.45 10.76
C GLY A 167 -9.40 3.96 10.30
N VAL A 168 -9.42 4.75 9.24
CA VAL A 168 -10.64 5.36 8.72
C VAL A 168 -10.65 5.25 7.20
N ILE A 169 -11.79 4.86 6.63
CA ILE A 169 -12.05 4.95 5.20
C ILE A 169 -13.26 5.85 4.97
N ARG A 170 -13.19 6.70 3.95
CA ARG A 170 -14.24 7.63 3.53
C ARG A 170 -14.34 7.64 2.03
N ILE A 171 -15.56 7.81 1.53
CA ILE A 171 -15.81 8.02 0.11
C ILE A 171 -16.01 9.52 -0.09
N SER A 172 -15.22 10.10 -1.00
CA SER A 172 -15.35 11.51 -1.38
C SER A 172 -15.00 11.69 -2.84
N ASN A 173 -15.88 12.35 -3.61
CA ASN A 173 -15.69 12.64 -5.04
C ASN A 173 -15.25 11.42 -5.87
N HIS A 174 -15.94 10.27 -5.70
CA HIS A 174 -15.63 8.99 -6.35
C HIS A 174 -14.24 8.42 -6.04
N ARG A 175 -13.64 8.81 -4.91
CA ARG A 175 -12.35 8.31 -4.43
C ARG A 175 -12.46 7.81 -3.01
N LEU A 176 -11.61 6.85 -2.66
CA LEU A 176 -11.46 6.39 -1.28
C LEU A 176 -10.38 7.20 -0.59
N VAL A 177 -10.74 7.92 0.47
CA VAL A 177 -9.81 8.59 1.36
C VAL A 177 -9.60 7.69 2.57
N ILE A 178 -8.40 7.14 2.71
CA ILE A 178 -8.06 6.15 3.73
C ILE A 178 -7.00 6.72 4.66
N SER A 179 -7.26 6.76 5.96
CA SER A 179 -6.28 7.02 7.00
C SER A 179 -5.89 5.72 7.69
N GLN A 180 -4.62 5.32 7.56
CA GLN A 180 -4.16 4.02 8.02
C GLN A 180 -2.62 3.99 8.15
N THR A 181 -2.04 2.96 8.78
CA THR A 181 -0.57 2.79 8.87
C THR A 181 0.03 2.46 7.50
N GLU A 182 1.31 2.78 7.28
CA GLU A 182 1.98 2.44 6.01
C GLU A 182 1.91 0.94 5.71
N ARG A 183 2.12 0.07 6.71
CA ARG A 183 1.97 -1.39 6.57
C ARG A 183 0.62 -1.78 5.96
N ASN A 184 -0.45 -1.20 6.49
CA ASN A 184 -1.79 -1.49 6.03
C ASN A 184 -2.09 -0.83 4.68
N HIS A 185 -1.51 0.33 4.36
CA HIS A 185 -1.54 0.87 2.98
C HIS A 185 -0.87 -0.08 1.98
N ARG A 186 0.25 -0.72 2.32
CA ARG A 186 0.87 -1.76 1.46
C ARG A 186 -0.05 -2.96 1.26
N LYS A 187 -0.76 -3.40 2.30
CA LYS A 187 -1.77 -4.48 2.23
C LYS A 187 -2.96 -4.11 1.35
N ILE A 188 -3.46 -2.87 1.47
CA ILE A 188 -4.54 -2.34 0.63
C ILE A 188 -4.10 -2.35 -0.84
N GLU A 189 -2.94 -1.76 -1.13
CA GLU A 189 -2.39 -1.71 -2.49
C GLU A 189 -2.26 -3.13 -3.09
N SER A 190 -1.72 -4.07 -2.31
CA SER A 190 -1.59 -5.47 -2.72
C SER A 190 -2.95 -6.13 -3.01
N LEU A 191 -3.96 -5.87 -2.17
CA LEU A 191 -5.33 -6.36 -2.37
C LEU A 191 -5.93 -5.81 -3.68
N LEU A 192 -5.85 -4.51 -3.92
CA LEU A 192 -6.42 -3.88 -5.11
C LEU A 192 -5.71 -4.34 -6.39
N GLN A 193 -4.38 -4.48 -6.36
CA GLN A 193 -3.62 -5.06 -7.47
C GLN A 193 -4.00 -6.53 -7.75
N ASN A 194 -4.31 -7.31 -6.72
CA ASN A 194 -4.80 -8.68 -6.89
C ASN A 194 -6.18 -8.72 -7.55
N LEU A 195 -7.10 -7.85 -7.15
CA LEU A 195 -8.43 -7.73 -7.74
C LEU A 195 -8.34 -7.34 -9.23
N ASP A 196 -7.51 -6.36 -9.56
CA ASP A 196 -7.28 -5.89 -10.92
C ASP A 196 -6.71 -6.98 -11.85
N ARG A 197 -5.70 -7.73 -11.36
CA ARG A 197 -5.12 -8.86 -12.10
C ARG A 197 -6.12 -9.98 -12.36
N ASN A 198 -6.94 -10.32 -11.37
CA ASN A 198 -7.95 -11.37 -11.51
C ASN A 198 -9.05 -10.99 -12.50
N ARG A 199 -9.48 -9.72 -12.51
CA ARG A 199 -10.42 -9.22 -13.51
C ARG A 199 -9.87 -9.32 -14.93
N SER A 200 -8.62 -8.90 -15.14
CA SER A 200 -7.97 -8.96 -16.45
C SER A 200 -7.95 -10.39 -17.04
N ARG A 201 -7.76 -11.40 -16.19
CA ARG A 201 -7.84 -12.82 -16.58
C ARG A 201 -9.24 -13.26 -16.98
N HIS A 202 -10.28 -12.78 -16.29
CA HIS A 202 -11.67 -13.10 -16.62
C HIS A 202 -12.14 -12.47 -17.93
N TYR A 203 -11.63 -11.28 -18.30
CA TYR A 203 -11.94 -10.65 -19.58
C TYR A 203 -11.37 -11.43 -20.79
N VAL A 204 -10.11 -11.84 -20.72
CA VAL A 204 -9.44 -12.60 -21.80
C VAL A 204 -10.10 -13.96 -22.04
N ARG A 205 -10.52 -14.66 -20.97
CA ARG A 205 -11.25 -15.93 -21.13
C ARG A 205 -12.61 -15.74 -21.82
N ARG A 206 -13.33 -14.66 -21.52
CA ARG A 206 -14.67 -14.42 -22.10
C ARG A 206 -14.59 -14.02 -23.58
N SER A 207 -13.52 -13.37 -24.03
CA SER A 207 -13.32 -13.05 -25.45
C SER A 207 -12.87 -14.24 -26.29
N MET A 208 -12.07 -15.16 -25.73
CA MET A 208 -11.59 -16.37 -26.42
C MET A 208 -12.70 -17.38 -26.73
N PHE A 209 -13.77 -17.42 -25.95
CA PHE A 209 -14.92 -18.32 -26.17
C PHE A 209 -16.15 -17.62 -26.78
N GLY A 210 -16.02 -16.34 -27.17
CA GLY A 210 -17.13 -15.52 -27.65
C GLY A 210 -17.32 -15.48 -29.18
N ASN A 211 -16.49 -16.16 -29.97
CA ASN A 211 -16.56 -16.11 -31.44
C ASN A 211 -16.75 -17.50 -32.07
N ALA A 212 -17.81 -18.20 -31.66
CA ALA A 212 -18.33 -19.38 -32.34
C ALA A 212 -19.84 -19.19 -32.55
N GLY A 213 -20.21 -18.28 -33.45
CA GLY A 213 -21.60 -17.89 -33.61
C GLY A 213 -21.88 -17.10 -34.89
N ASN A 214 -21.35 -17.54 -36.03
CA ASN A 214 -22.00 -17.25 -37.31
C ASN A 214 -21.56 -18.24 -38.40
N ILE A 215 -22.31 -19.33 -38.58
CA ILE A 215 -22.25 -20.14 -39.80
C ILE A 215 -23.56 -19.84 -40.55
N PRO A 216 -23.53 -19.19 -41.72
CA PRO A 216 -24.74 -18.87 -42.46
C PRO A 216 -25.30 -20.14 -43.14
N GLY A 217 -26.54 -20.47 -42.79
CA GLY A 217 -27.58 -21.08 -43.63
C GLY A 217 -27.23 -22.25 -44.55
N PHE A 218 -27.60 -23.46 -44.15
CA PHE A 218 -28.09 -24.47 -45.10
C PHE A 218 -29.62 -24.46 -45.06
N SER A 219 -30.22 -24.00 -46.16
CA SER A 219 -31.65 -24.09 -46.44
C SER A 219 -31.98 -25.52 -46.86
N SER A 220 -32.99 -26.12 -46.21
CA SER A 220 -33.62 -27.37 -46.63
C SER A 220 -34.20 -27.25 -48.04
N ILE A 221 -33.83 -28.16 -48.95
CA ILE A 221 -34.70 -28.95 -49.85
C ILE A 221 -33.95 -30.27 -50.13
#